data_AF-A0A837GAF0-F1
#
_entry.id   AF-A0A837GAF0-F1
#
_cell.length_a   1.000
_cell.length_b   1.000
_cell.length_c   1.000
_cell.angle_alpha   90.00
_cell.angle_beta   90.00
_cell.angle_gamma   90.00
#
_symmetry.space_group_name_H-M   'P 1'
#
loop_
_entity.id
_entity.type
_entity.pdbx_description
1 polymer ?
#
loop_
_entity_poly.entity_id
_entity_poly.type
_entity_poly.pdbx_seq_one_letter_code
_entity_poly.pdbx_strand_id
1 'polypeptide(L)'
;MTRYTDLSPFLKDLSNFELDYREPLSEQNIEKIRNKYQGIPESYLDFLKELGAGLYFDGCIDMHSSPSFAEDVCSQVSEMALELKGTDAIVFGLFGDSYYYFVPSKNWAIYGEDHDFSDSYHVSNDSFEVFIRRAIEAHKQ
;
A
#
# COMPACT_ATOMS: atom_id res chain seq x y z
N MET A 1 12.30 -3.02 17.01
CA MET A 1 12.98 -1.94 16.25
C MET A 1 11.91 -1.29 15.42
N THR A 2 11.82 0.03 15.42
CA THR A 2 10.92 0.76 14.52
C THR A 2 11.60 0.87 13.15
N ARG A 3 10.91 0.42 12.10
CA ARG A 3 11.41 0.37 10.72
C ARG A 3 11.00 1.59 9.90
N TYR A 4 9.89 2.24 10.24
CA TYR A 4 9.28 3.31 9.43
C TYR A 4 8.92 4.57 10.22
N THR A 5 9.09 4.59 11.55
CA THR A 5 8.83 5.82 12.34
C THR A 5 9.59 7.05 11.84
N ASP A 6 10.73 6.88 11.17
CA ASP A 6 11.48 7.96 10.53
C ASP A 6 10.73 8.62 9.35
N LEU A 7 9.73 7.93 8.80
CA LEU A 7 8.85 8.45 7.76
C LEU A 7 7.66 9.26 8.31
N SER A 8 7.41 9.19 9.63
CA SER A 8 6.31 9.90 10.29
C SER A 8 6.27 11.42 10.06
N PRO A 9 7.39 12.16 9.94
CA PRO A 9 7.34 13.60 9.68
C PRO A 9 6.81 13.96 8.30
N PHE A 10 6.78 12.99 7.37
CA PHE A 10 6.24 13.21 6.03
C PHE A 10 4.75 12.87 5.91
N LEU A 11 4.14 12.47 7.03
CA LEU A 11 2.70 12.35 7.16
C LEU A 11 2.12 13.76 7.30
N LYS A 12 1.48 14.27 6.25
CA LYS A 12 0.75 15.55 6.32
C LYS A 12 -0.36 15.43 7.37
N ASP A 13 -0.70 16.44 8.15
CA ASP A 13 -1.95 16.43 8.94
C ASP A 13 -3.15 16.52 7.97
N LEU A 14 -3.96 15.46 7.89
CA LEU A 14 -5.15 15.39 7.02
C LEU A 14 -6.45 15.47 7.80
N SER A 15 -6.46 16.09 8.98
CA SER A 15 -7.67 16.42 9.75
C SER A 15 -8.79 17.12 8.95
N ASN A 16 -8.51 17.60 7.73
CA ASN A 16 -9.48 18.20 6.80
C ASN A 16 -10.01 17.24 5.71
N PHE A 17 -9.51 16.01 5.59
CA PHE A 17 -10.05 15.00 4.68
C PHE A 17 -10.86 13.99 5.51
N GLU A 18 -12.11 13.73 5.13
CA GLU A 18 -13.02 12.77 5.79
C GLU A 18 -12.56 11.30 5.69
N LEU A 19 -11.32 11.04 5.24
CA LEU A 19 -10.73 9.70 5.13
C LEU A 19 -9.91 9.41 6.39
N ASP A 20 -10.63 8.84 7.35
CA ASP A 20 -10.32 8.69 8.76
C ASP A 20 -9.37 7.53 9.10
N TYR A 21 -8.47 7.14 8.19
CA TYR A 21 -7.59 6.01 8.45
C TYR A 21 -6.14 6.43 8.37
N ARG A 22 -5.51 6.41 9.55
CA ARG A 22 -4.08 6.67 9.83
C ARG A 22 -3.54 5.89 11.01
N GLU A 23 -4.41 5.26 11.78
CA GLU A 23 -3.96 4.65 13.01
C GLU A 23 -3.12 3.41 12.68
N PRO A 24 -1.95 3.27 13.34
CA PRO A 24 -1.26 2.00 13.50
C PRO A 24 -2.25 0.85 13.63
N LEU A 25 -2.14 -0.14 12.74
CA LEU A 25 -3.01 -1.30 12.83
C LEU A 25 -2.70 -2.09 14.09
N SER A 26 -3.74 -2.48 14.82
CA SER A 26 -3.60 -3.37 15.96
C SER A 26 -2.98 -4.71 15.55
N GLU A 27 -2.26 -5.35 16.47
CA GLU A 27 -1.71 -6.70 16.26
C GLU A 27 -2.79 -7.69 15.79
N GLN A 28 -4.02 -7.57 16.30
CA GLN A 28 -5.13 -8.40 15.87
C GLN A 28 -5.46 -8.21 14.38
N ASN A 29 -5.45 -6.97 13.88
CA ASN A 29 -5.73 -6.69 12.48
C ASN A 29 -4.58 -7.15 11.58
N ILE A 30 -3.33 -6.97 12.03
CA ILE A 30 -2.16 -7.48 11.31
C ILE A 30 -2.21 -9.01 11.21
N GLU A 31 -2.60 -9.68 12.29
CA GLU A 31 -2.71 -11.13 12.30
C GLU A 31 -3.82 -11.62 11.37
N LYS A 32 -4.93 -10.87 11.21
CA LYS A 32 -5.95 -11.17 10.19
C LYS A 32 -5.36 -11.08 8.78
N ILE A 33 -4.57 -10.04 8.48
CA ILE A 33 -3.91 -9.87 7.17
C ILE A 33 -2.94 -11.02 6.92
N ARG A 34 -2.08 -11.32 7.90
CA ARG A 34 -1.10 -12.42 7.83
C ARG A 34 -1.76 -13.77 7.56
N ASN A 35 -2.87 -14.06 8.25
CA ASN A 35 -3.61 -15.31 8.06
C ASN A 35 -4.35 -15.38 6.73
N LYS A 36 -4.83 -14.24 6.21
CA LYS A 36 -5.48 -14.18 4.90
C LYS A 36 -4.48 -14.33 3.74
N TYR A 37 -3.29 -13.76 3.89
CA TYR A 37 -2.26 -13.68 2.84
C TYR A 37 -0.97 -14.35 3.31
N GLN A 38 -0.94 -15.67 3.26
CA GLN A 38 0.20 -16.45 3.73
C GLN A 38 1.48 -16.10 2.94
N GLY A 39 2.46 -15.52 3.64
CA GLY A 39 3.74 -15.11 3.07
C GLY A 39 3.82 -13.64 2.65
N ILE A 40 2.78 -12.83 2.93
CA ILE A 40 2.80 -11.40 2.68
C ILE A 40 4.08 -10.75 3.26
N PRO A 41 4.71 -9.79 2.56
CA PRO A 41 5.96 -9.20 3.03
C PRO A 41 5.84 -8.63 4.44
N GLU A 42 6.66 -9.11 5.38
CA GLU A 42 6.69 -8.58 6.76
C GLU A 42 6.98 -7.08 6.79
N SER A 43 7.81 -6.59 5.86
CA SER A 43 8.06 -5.16 5.71
C SER A 43 6.81 -4.34 5.39
N TYR A 44 5.80 -4.91 4.76
CA TYR A 44 4.51 -4.24 4.58
C TYR A 44 3.67 -4.25 5.87
N LEU A 45 3.65 -5.37 6.58
CA LEU A 45 2.94 -5.47 7.86
C LEU A 45 3.53 -4.52 8.91
N ASP A 46 4.86 -4.41 8.97
CA ASP A 46 5.55 -3.47 9.85
C ASP A 46 5.21 -2.01 9.50
N PHE A 47 4.99 -1.69 8.23
CA PHE A 47 4.53 -0.37 7.81
C PHE A 47 3.13 -0.08 8.37
N LEU A 48 2.18 -1.00 8.17
CA LEU A 48 0.82 -0.87 8.69
C LEU A 48 0.78 -0.80 10.23
N LYS A 49 1.67 -1.54 10.91
CA LYS A 49 1.82 -1.52 12.37
C LYS A 49 2.35 -0.19 12.89
N GLU A 50 3.24 0.46 12.18
CA GLU A 50 3.91 1.67 12.68
C GLU A 50 3.22 2.95 12.22
N LEU A 51 2.70 2.97 11.00
CA LEU A 51 2.19 4.18 10.35
C LEU A 51 0.73 4.06 9.89
N GLY A 52 0.13 2.88 9.96
CA GLY A 52 -1.24 2.66 9.52
C GLY A 52 -1.41 2.56 8.00
N ALA A 53 -2.66 2.73 7.57
CA ALA A 53 -3.09 2.96 6.20
C ALA A 53 -3.53 4.42 6.06
N GLY A 54 -3.78 4.94 4.86
CA GLY A 54 -4.26 6.31 4.64
C GLY A 54 -3.57 7.06 3.51
N LEU A 55 -3.79 8.37 3.49
CA LEU A 55 -3.13 9.29 2.56
C LEU A 55 -1.85 9.86 3.18
N TYR A 56 -0.75 9.70 2.46
CA TYR A 56 0.60 10.16 2.78
C TYR A 56 1.02 11.17 1.70
N PHE A 57 1.83 12.18 2.06
CA PHE A 57 2.44 13.16 1.13
C PHE A 57 1.46 13.90 0.20
N ASP A 58 0.86 15.02 0.61
CA ASP A 58 -0.07 15.83 -0.22
C ASP A 58 -1.15 15.05 -1.03
N GLY A 59 -1.49 13.83 -0.62
CA GLY A 59 -2.41 12.94 -1.33
C GLY A 59 -1.76 12.08 -2.43
N CYS A 60 -0.44 12.12 -2.59
CA CYS A 60 0.29 11.38 -3.61
C CYS A 60 0.44 9.90 -3.32
N ILE A 61 0.26 9.45 -2.07
CA ILE A 61 0.40 8.05 -1.69
C ILE A 61 -0.82 7.64 -0.87
N ASP A 62 -1.67 6.78 -1.43
CA ASP A 62 -2.79 6.15 -0.74
C ASP A 62 -2.42 4.71 -0.39
N MET A 63 -2.42 4.36 0.90
CA MET A 63 -2.08 3.03 1.41
C MET A 63 -3.29 2.38 2.05
N HIS A 64 -3.46 1.07 1.88
CA HIS A 64 -4.65 0.37 2.38
C HIS A 64 -4.35 -0.65 3.48
N SER A 65 -5.24 -0.71 4.47
CA SER A 65 -5.17 -1.70 5.56
C SER A 65 -5.55 -3.11 5.09
N SER A 66 -6.17 -3.23 3.91
CA SER A 66 -6.64 -4.49 3.33
C SER A 66 -6.08 -4.65 1.91
N PRO A 67 -5.20 -5.64 1.70
CA PRO A 67 -4.56 -5.87 0.41
C PRO A 67 -5.47 -6.39 -0.74
N SER A 68 -6.78 -6.62 -0.50
CA SER A 68 -7.69 -7.02 -1.60
C SER A 68 -9.16 -6.63 -1.44
N PHE A 69 -9.54 -5.91 -0.37
CA PHE A 69 -10.93 -5.52 -0.14
C PHE A 69 -10.98 -4.15 0.55
N ALA A 70 -11.28 -3.12 -0.23
CA ALA A 70 -11.52 -1.75 0.20
C ALA A 70 -12.92 -1.62 0.83
N GLU A 71 -13.13 -2.28 1.95
CA GLU A 71 -14.03 -1.75 2.97
C GLU A 71 -13.06 -1.00 3.91
N ASP A 72 -12.61 0.23 3.63
CA ASP A 72 -13.38 1.43 4.00
C ASP A 72 -12.80 2.79 3.54
N VAL A 73 -11.93 2.92 2.51
CA VAL A 73 -11.22 4.22 2.34
C VAL A 73 -11.24 4.87 0.94
N CYS A 74 -11.38 4.17 -0.19
CA CYS A 74 -11.45 4.90 -1.48
C CYS A 74 -12.09 4.06 -2.61
N SER A 75 -12.96 4.67 -3.41
CA SER A 75 -13.67 4.00 -4.51
C SER A 75 -12.76 3.54 -5.65
N GLN A 76 -11.61 4.20 -5.86
CA GLN A 76 -10.70 3.96 -6.98
C GLN A 76 -9.95 2.61 -6.87
N VAL A 77 -9.58 2.19 -5.66
CA VAL A 77 -8.93 0.87 -5.45
C VAL A 77 -9.92 -0.29 -5.61
N SER A 78 -11.20 -0.03 -5.36
CA SER A 78 -12.24 -1.01 -5.70
C SER A 78 -12.33 -1.25 -7.21
N GLU A 79 -12.08 -0.23 -8.04
CA GLU A 79 -12.07 -0.37 -9.50
C GLU A 79 -10.87 -1.23 -9.95
N MET A 80 -9.65 -0.95 -9.45
CA MET A 80 -8.48 -1.78 -9.73
C MET A 80 -8.68 -3.24 -9.28
N ALA A 81 -9.22 -3.45 -8.08
CA ALA A 81 -9.49 -4.80 -7.57
C ALA A 81 -10.53 -5.56 -8.42
N LEU A 82 -11.45 -4.85 -9.08
CA LEU A 82 -12.40 -5.44 -10.03
C LEU A 82 -11.73 -5.79 -11.36
N GLU A 83 -10.84 -4.94 -11.88
CA GLU A 83 -10.09 -5.21 -13.11
C GLU A 83 -9.09 -6.37 -12.94
N LEU A 84 -8.42 -6.44 -11.77
CA LEU A 84 -7.53 -7.54 -11.41
C LEU A 84 -8.27 -8.79 -10.91
N LYS A 85 -9.60 -8.81 -10.98
CA LYS A 85 -10.40 -9.93 -10.47
C LYS A 85 -10.05 -11.22 -11.20
N GLY A 86 -9.69 -12.25 -10.43
CA GLY A 86 -9.28 -13.54 -10.97
C GLY A 86 -7.77 -13.66 -11.21
N THR A 87 -7.01 -12.60 -10.96
CA THR A 87 -5.56 -12.67 -10.77
C THR A 87 -5.23 -12.96 -9.31
N ASP A 88 -3.97 -13.26 -9.02
CA ASP A 88 -3.45 -13.34 -7.66
C ASP A 88 -2.92 -12.00 -7.15
N ALA A 89 -3.12 -10.90 -7.87
CA ALA A 89 -2.60 -9.59 -7.50
C ALA A 89 -3.29 -9.03 -6.24
N ILE A 90 -2.48 -8.34 -5.45
CA ILE A 90 -2.85 -7.85 -4.12
C ILE A 90 -2.48 -6.37 -4.04
N VAL A 91 -3.45 -5.50 -4.31
CA VAL A 91 -3.26 -4.03 -4.33
C VAL A 91 -3.05 -3.51 -2.91
N PHE A 92 -1.96 -2.77 -2.71
CA PHE A 92 -1.63 -2.21 -1.42
C PHE A 92 -1.64 -0.68 -1.39
N GLY A 93 -1.60 -0.02 -2.56
CA GLY A 93 -1.71 1.43 -2.62
C GLY A 93 -1.71 2.01 -4.03
N LEU A 94 -1.96 3.32 -4.10
CA LEU A 94 -1.90 4.18 -5.28
C LEU A 94 -0.79 5.22 -5.02
N PHE A 95 0.15 5.36 -5.96
CA PHE A 95 1.25 6.31 -5.83
C PHE A 95 1.34 7.14 -7.10
N GLY A 96 1.12 8.46 -6.98
CA GLY A 96 0.94 9.32 -8.13
C GLY A 96 -0.30 8.87 -8.92
N ASP A 97 -0.06 8.38 -10.14
CA ASP A 97 -1.11 8.02 -11.11
C ASP A 97 -1.09 6.51 -11.47
N SER A 98 -0.45 5.69 -10.63
CA SER A 98 -0.34 4.25 -10.86
C SER A 98 -0.69 3.46 -9.60
N TYR A 99 -1.42 2.36 -9.76
CA TYR A 99 -1.72 1.39 -8.72
C TYR A 99 -0.53 0.46 -8.51
N TYR A 100 -0.26 0.09 -7.25
CA TYR A 100 0.82 -0.80 -6.89
C TYR A 100 0.33 -1.99 -6.08
N TYR A 101 0.82 -3.16 -6.45
CA TYR A 101 0.33 -4.44 -5.94
C TYR A 101 1.45 -5.47 -5.81
N PHE A 102 1.25 -6.42 -4.89
CA PHE A 102 2.06 -7.62 -4.79
C PHE A 102 1.51 -8.72 -5.70
N VAL A 103 2.41 -9.56 -6.21
CA VAL A 103 2.04 -10.77 -6.95
C VAL A 103 2.61 -12.01 -6.22
N PRO A 104 1.80 -12.71 -5.39
CA PRO A 104 2.23 -13.86 -4.59
C PRO A 104 2.87 -14.99 -5.41
N SER A 105 2.29 -15.34 -6.56
CA SER A 105 2.83 -16.37 -7.46
C SER A 105 4.21 -16.02 -8.01
N LYS A 106 4.58 -14.73 -7.99
CA LYS A 106 5.89 -14.21 -8.37
C LYS A 106 6.73 -13.84 -7.15
N ASN A 107 6.64 -14.64 -6.09
CA ASN A 107 7.39 -14.45 -4.85
C ASN A 107 7.21 -13.05 -4.24
N TRP A 108 5.96 -12.56 -4.24
CA TRP A 108 5.59 -11.26 -3.69
C TRP A 108 6.30 -10.06 -4.35
N ALA A 109 6.72 -10.21 -5.61
CA ALA A 109 7.24 -9.10 -6.40
C ALA A 109 6.21 -7.96 -6.51
N ILE A 110 6.73 -6.74 -6.61
CA ILE A 110 5.93 -5.52 -6.72
C ILE A 110 5.77 -5.16 -8.20
N TYR A 111 4.54 -4.89 -8.58
CA TYR A 111 4.15 -4.43 -9.91
C TYR A 111 3.40 -3.11 -9.78
N GLY A 112 3.42 -2.37 -10.89
CA GLY A 112 2.68 -1.13 -11.08
C GLY A 112 1.75 -1.28 -12.27
N GLU A 113 0.62 -0.61 -12.21
CA GLU A 113 -0.30 -0.43 -13.34
C GLU A 113 -0.70 1.04 -13.40
N ASP A 114 -0.70 1.63 -14.59
CA ASP A 114 -1.21 2.98 -14.78
C ASP A 114 -2.72 3.06 -14.46
N HIS A 115 -3.20 4.25 -14.05
CA HIS A 115 -4.58 4.44 -13.61
C HIS A 115 -5.63 4.08 -14.68
N ASP A 116 -5.24 4.12 -15.96
CA ASP A 116 -6.07 3.81 -17.12
C ASP A 116 -5.88 2.36 -17.62
N PHE A 117 -5.11 1.55 -16.91
CA PHE A 117 -4.83 0.14 -17.23
C PHE A 117 -4.18 -0.05 -18.61
N SER A 118 -3.48 0.97 -19.09
CA SER A 118 -2.81 0.92 -20.40
C SER A 118 -1.49 0.14 -20.37
N ASP A 119 -0.82 0.08 -19.21
CA ASP A 119 0.44 -0.64 -19.05
C ASP A 119 0.61 -1.23 -17.65
N SER A 120 1.10 -2.47 -17.65
CA SER A 120 1.44 -3.23 -16.46
C SER A 120 2.93 -3.50 -16.46
N TYR A 121 3.63 -3.07 -15.41
CA TYR A 121 5.09 -3.13 -15.39
C TYR A 121 5.63 -3.71 -14.07
N HIS A 122 6.75 -4.42 -14.20
CA HIS A 122 7.48 -4.92 -13.04
C HIS A 122 8.21 -3.74 -12.38
N VAL A 123 7.93 -3.51 -11.10
CA VAL A 123 8.53 -2.42 -10.34
C VAL A 123 9.78 -2.90 -9.62
N SER A 124 9.68 -4.01 -8.88
CA SER A 124 10.79 -4.48 -8.08
C SER A 124 10.63 -5.94 -7.62
N ASN A 125 11.77 -6.61 -7.44
CA ASN A 125 11.86 -7.85 -6.64
C ASN A 125 12.44 -7.57 -5.24
N ASP A 126 12.71 -6.30 -4.91
CA ASP A 126 13.19 -5.88 -3.60
C ASP A 126 12.04 -5.91 -2.56
N SER A 127 12.37 -5.66 -1.29
CA SER A 127 11.35 -5.56 -0.24
C SER A 127 10.44 -4.36 -0.42
N PHE A 128 9.24 -4.42 0.17
CA PHE A 128 8.33 -3.29 0.27
C PHE A 128 9.01 -2.07 0.91
N GLU A 129 9.88 -2.28 1.90
CA GLU A 129 10.68 -1.20 2.52
C GLU A 129 11.52 -0.43 1.50
N VAL A 130 12.22 -1.12 0.61
CA VAL A 130 13.03 -0.48 -0.42
C VAL A 130 12.15 0.30 -1.38
N PHE A 131 11.03 -0.30 -1.79
CA PHE A 131 10.05 0.35 -2.67
C PHE A 131 9.49 1.64 -2.05
N ILE A 132 8.93 1.58 -0.83
CA ILE A 132 8.26 2.73 -0.21
C ILE A 132 9.25 3.87 0.05
N ARG A 133 10.48 3.57 0.44
CA ARG A 133 11.53 4.58 0.63
C ARG A 133 11.91 5.26 -0.68
N ARG A 134 12.08 4.51 -1.78
CA ARG A 134 12.33 5.09 -3.11
C ARG A 134 11.16 5.95 -3.60
N ALA A 135 9.93 5.46 -3.44
CA ALA A 135 8.73 6.20 -3.80
C ALA A 135 8.69 7.55 -3.05
N ILE A 136 8.96 7.54 -1.76
CA ILE A 136 9.03 8.75 -0.92
C ILE A 136 10.15 9.69 -1.35
N GLU A 137 11.34 9.18 -1.63
CA GLU A 137 12.47 10.00 -2.09
C GLU A 137 12.20 10.68 -3.44
N ALA A 138 11.54 9.97 -4.37
CA ALA A 138 11.18 10.53 -5.67
C ALA A 138 10.20 11.71 -5.55
N HIS A 139 9.31 11.71 -4.54
CA HIS A 139 8.34 12.77 -4.31
C HIS A 139 8.90 13.99 -3.54
N LYS A 140 10.13 13.91 -3.03
CA LYS A 140 10.80 15.05 -2.35
C LYS A 140 11.46 16.02 -3.32
N GLN A 141 11.60 15.65 -4.60
CA GLN A 141 12.28 16.41 -5.65
C GLN A 141 11.29 17.27 -6.44
#